data_AF-A0A0P9ZD21-F1
#
_entry.id   AF-A0A0P9ZD21-F1
#
_cell.length_a   1.000
_cell.length_b   1.000
_cell.length_c   1.000
_cell.angle_alpha   90.00
_cell.angle_beta   90.00
_cell.angle_gamma   90.00
#
_symmetry.space_group_name_H-M   'P 1'
#
loop_
_entity.id
_entity.type
_entity.pdbx_description
1 polymer ?
#
loop_
_entity_poly.entity_id
_entity_poly.type
_entity_poly.pdbx_seq_one_letter_code
_entity_poly.pdbx_strand_id
1 'polypeptide(L)' 'MSMQLDFAEENLMFERAAAKMSMRLDKLPGGFYADQGTQHAWALWIHRAALTLEMLAIHLGGSQ' A
#
# COMPACT_ATOMS: atom_id res chain seq x y z
N MET A 1 15.52 -18.65 -1.86
CA MET A 1 15.75 -17.38 -1.11
C MET A 1 14.41 -16.96 -0.53
N SER A 2 14.27 -16.92 0.80
CA SER A 2 13.08 -16.34 1.43
C SER A 2 13.19 -14.82 1.33
N MET A 3 12.43 -14.22 0.41
CA MET A 3 12.32 -12.77 0.30
C MET A 3 11.55 -12.27 1.52
N GLN A 4 12.28 -11.85 2.55
CA GLN A 4 11.70 -11.30 3.77
C GLN A 4 11.18 -9.90 3.43
N LEU A 5 9.88 -9.67 3.60
CA LEU A 5 9.27 -8.35 3.39
C LEU A 5 9.89 -7.37 4.40
N ASP A 6 10.61 -6.38 3.88
CA ASP A 6 11.12 -5.29 4.69
C ASP A 6 9.98 -4.30 4.96
N PHE A 7 9.36 -4.45 6.12
CA PHE A 7 8.28 -3.57 6.55
C PHE A 7 8.73 -2.10 6.70
N ALA A 8 10.02 -1.84 6.94
CA ALA A 8 10.54 -0.48 7.01
C ALA A 8 10.61 0.15 5.61
N GLU A 9 11.03 -0.61 4.61
CA GLU A 9 11.04 -0.17 3.20
C GLU A 9 9.61 0.05 2.68
N GLU A 10 8.68 -0.86 2.98
CA GLU A 10 7.28 -0.70 2.57
C GLU A 10 6.59 0.48 3.27
N ASN A 11 6.90 0.74 4.55
CA ASN A 11 6.39 1.93 5.24
C ASN A 11 6.93 3.23 4.62
N LEU A 12 8.22 3.26 4.25
CA LEU A 12 8.81 4.40 3.56
C LEU A 12 8.17 4.64 2.19
N MET A 13 7.89 3.58 1.43
CA MET A 13 7.21 3.67 0.14
C MET A 13 5.76 4.17 0.31
N PHE A 14 5.08 3.74 1.37
CA PHE A 14 3.75 4.23 1.72
C PHE A 14 3.75 5.72 2.01
N GLU A 15 4.65 6.19 2.88
CA GLU A 15 4.75 7.60 3.25
C GLU A 15 5.06 8.49 2.04
N ARG A 16 5.95 8.03 1.14
CA ARG A 16 6.25 8.73 -0.13
C ARG A 16 5.04 8.79 -1.05
N ALA A 17 4.30 7.69 -1.20
CA ALA A 17 3.09 7.66 -2.02
C ALA A 17 2.00 8.56 -1.42
N ALA A 18 1.81 8.51 -0.10
CA ALA A 18 0.87 9.36 0.62
C ALA A 18 1.17 10.85 0.45
N ALA A 19 2.44 11.24 0.56
CA ALA A 19 2.87 12.62 0.32
C ALA A 19 2.63 13.06 -1.13
N LYS A 20 2.97 12.20 -2.12
CA LYS A 20 2.79 12.50 -3.55
C LYS A 20 1.32 12.63 -3.95
N MET A 21 0.47 11.81 -3.35
CA MET A 21 -0.97 11.74 -3.67
C MET A 21 -1.81 12.66 -2.78
N SER A 22 -1.20 13.47 -1.91
CA SER A 22 -1.90 14.31 -0.94
C SER A 22 -2.91 13.53 -0.09
N MET A 23 -2.56 12.30 0.30
CA MET A 23 -3.41 11.49 1.18
C MET A 23 -3.52 12.17 2.54
N ARG A 24 -4.71 12.63 2.89
CA ARG A 24 -4.98 13.26 4.19
C ARG A 24 -5.82 12.32 5.03
N LEU A 25 -5.30 11.93 6.18
CA LEU A 25 -6.07 11.25 7.22
C LEU A 25 -6.56 12.31 8.20
N ASP A 26 -7.59 13.06 7.79
CA ASP A 26 -8.26 13.97 8.72
C ASP A 26 -9.02 13.12 9.74
N LYS A 27 -8.49 13.07 10.96
CA LYS A 27 -9.14 12.40 12.10
C LYS A 27 -10.25 13.31 12.61
N LEU A 28 -11.50 12.87 12.51
CA LEU A 28 -12.64 13.56 13.09
C LEU A 28 -13.10 12.82 14.35
N PRO A 29 -13.71 13.51 15.33
CA PRO A 29 -14.37 12.83 16.44
C PRO A 29 -15.43 11.86 15.90
N GLY A 30 -15.25 10.55 16.13
CA GLY A 30 -16.15 9.50 15.65
C GLY A 30 -15.70 8.78 14.38
N GLY A 31 -14.56 9.13 13.77
CA GLY A 31 -14.03 8.36 12.64
C GLY A 31 -12.95 9.09 11.82
N PHE A 32 -12.76 8.62 10.60
CA PHE A 32 -11.86 9.26 9.63
C PHE A 32 -12.69 9.69 8.43
N TYR A 33 -12.54 10.94 8.01
CA TYR A 33 -13.05 11.36 6.71
C TYR A 33 -11.91 11.28 5.71
N ALA A 34 -12.10 10.47 4.68
CA ALA A 34 -11.20 10.43 3.53
C ALA A 34 -11.88 11.21 2.40
N ASP A 35 -11.30 12.33 2.00
CA ASP A 35 -11.71 13.03 0.79
C ASP A 35 -11.53 12.13 -0.46
N GLN A 36 -12.16 12.50 -1.57
CA GLN A 36 -12.13 11.70 -2.80
C GLN A 36 -10.71 11.43 -3.32
N GLY A 37 -9.78 12.39 -3.17
CA GLY A 37 -8.38 12.23 -3.55
C GLY A 37 -7.68 11.21 -2.66
N THR A 38 -7.92 11.30 -1.36
CA THR A 38 -7.46 10.29 -0.38
C THR A 38 -8.01 8.90 -0.71
N GLN A 39 -9.32 8.76 -0.98
CA GLN A 39 -9.92 7.46 -1.34
C GLN A 39 -9.28 6.86 -2.61
N HIS A 40 -9.07 7.68 -3.65
CA HIS A 40 -8.46 7.23 -4.90
C HIS A 40 -7.01 6.77 -4.69
N ALA A 41 -6.24 7.52 -3.90
CA ALA A 41 -4.86 7.18 -3.56
C ALA A 41 -4.77 5.88 -2.73
N TRP A 42 -5.70 5.65 -1.80
CA TRP A 42 -5.82 4.39 -1.07
C TRP A 42 -6.11 3.22 -2.02
N ALA A 43 -7.02 3.38 -2.98
CA ALA A 43 -7.32 2.34 -3.96
C ALA A 43 -6.10 1.97 -4.82
N LEU A 44 -5.32 2.97 -5.26
CA LEU A 44 -4.08 2.75 -6.00
C LEU A 44 -3.03 2.01 -5.16
N TRP A 45 -2.90 2.36 -3.88
CA TRP A 45 -1.97 1.70 -2.97
C TRP A 45 -2.34 0.24 -2.71
N ILE A 46 -3.62 -0.04 -2.44
CA ILE A 46 -4.13 -1.40 -2.27
C ILE A 46 -3.87 -2.22 -3.53
N HIS A 47 -4.08 -1.65 -4.71
CA HIS A 47 -3.81 -2.33 -5.98
C HIS A 47 -2.33 -2.67 -6.16
N ARG A 48 -1.40 -1.74 -5.86
CA ARG A 48 0.04 -2.02 -5.86
C ARG A 48 0.39 -3.18 -4.91
N ALA A 49 -0.14 -3.13 -3.68
CA ALA A 49 0.12 -4.17 -2.69
C ALA A 49 -0.40 -5.54 -3.17
N ALA A 50 -1.61 -5.59 -3.74
CA ALA A 50 -2.19 -6.81 -4.29
C ALA A 50 -1.34 -7.39 -5.44
N LEU A 51 -0.92 -6.56 -6.41
CA LEU A 51 -0.04 -7.00 -7.50
C LEU A 51 1.30 -7.53 -6.99
N THR A 52 1.85 -6.91 -5.94
CA THR A 52 3.10 -7.37 -5.31
C THR A 52 2.90 -8.76 -4.69
N LEU A 53 1.77 -8.99 -4.02
CA LEU A 53 1.42 -10.29 -3.45
C LEU A 53 1.16 -11.36 -4.52
N GLU A 54 0.50 -11.02 -5.63
CA GLU A 54 0.29 -11.92 -6.76
C GLU A 54 1.61 -12.32 -7.42
N MET A 55 2.50 -11.36 -7.66
CA MET A 55 3.84 -11.63 -8.17
C MET A 55 4.63 -12.53 -7.22
N LEU A 56 4.53 -12.31 -5.91
CA LEU A 56 5.13 -13.18 -4.89
C LEU A 56 4.55 -14.59 -4.93
N ALA A 57 3.23 -14.74 -5.07
CA ALA A 57 2.57 -16.03 -5.17
C ALA A 57 3.01 -16.81 -6.42
N ILE A 58 3.18 -16.13 -7.56
CA ILE A 58 3.72 -16.73 -8.79
C ILE A 58 5.18 -17.17 -8.59
N HIS A 59 6.02 -16.32 -7.98
CA HIS A 59 7.43 -16.63 -7.76
C HIS A 59 7.63 -17.80 -6.78
N LEU A 60 6.76 -17.92 -5.76
CA LEU A 60 6.80 -19.01 -4.78
C LEU A 60 6.12 -20.28 -5.28
N GLY A 61 5.13 -20.18 -6.18
CA GLY A 61 4.41 -21.30 -6.78
C GLY A 61 5.10 -21.91 -8.02
N GLY A 62 6.00 -21.17 -8.68
CA GLY A 62 6.73 -21.60 -9.87
C GLY A 62 8.01 -22.42 -9.63
N SER A 63 8.22 -22.93 -8.41
CA SER A 63 9.39 -23.77 -8.05
C SER A 63 9.11 -25.28 -8.09
N GLN A 64 8.28 -25.75 -9.03
CA GLN A 64 8.13 -27.19 -9.32
C GLN A 64 8.79 -27.56 -10.64
#